data_AF-A0A7V7VMP5-F1
#
_entry.id   AF-A0A7V7VMP5-F1
#
_cell.length_a   1.000
_cell.length_b   1.000
_cell.length_c   1.000
_cell.angle_alpha   90.00
_cell.angle_beta   90.00
_cell.angle_gamma   90.00
#
_symmetry.space_group_name_H-M   'P 1'
#
loop_
_entity.id
_entity.type
_entity.pdbx_description
1 polymer ?
#
loop_
_entity_poly.entity_id
_entity_poly.type
_entity_poly.pdbx_seq_one_letter_code
_entity_poly.pdbx_strand_id
1 'polypeptide(L)'
;MPDAIERGRSSTPSLQGRCELPLLRWPREKKESSQYTQDQTTQASSYECKSKAPRVIAMPSFLTQHSSGLPAYAGDEHEVSGGASLCSSCGLCCNGVLFDTVHLQSSDSPQELKALGMHVKHKKKYDFFDQPCSSFKAQCCSIYKQRPERCRLFECQQLKRLAAGETTVEKALEMIEEAISKVVNIQRLLHYSGKLNPKKRLSQQYEKVIAEPLNNFSNPHALENRAQLVLAFEELQKFLDAQFRLS
;
A
#
# COMPACT_ATOMS: atom_id res chain seq x y z
N MET A 1 -62.18 -28.11 -34.77
CA MET A 1 -62.46 -26.89 -33.99
C MET A 1 -62.11 -27.20 -32.53
N PRO A 2 -61.43 -26.28 -31.84
CA PRO A 2 -60.09 -26.46 -31.26
C PRO A 2 -60.17 -26.46 -29.71
N ASP A 3 -59.14 -26.51 -28.85
CA ASP A 3 -57.84 -25.83 -28.79
C ASP A 3 -56.90 -26.53 -27.79
N ALA A 4 -55.60 -26.41 -28.09
CA ALA A 4 -54.49 -26.71 -27.19
C ALA A 4 -54.29 -25.55 -26.20
N ILE A 5 -53.96 -25.86 -24.93
CA ILE A 5 -53.32 -24.89 -24.02
C ILE A 5 -52.08 -25.56 -23.42
N GLU A 6 -50.93 -25.21 -23.99
CA GLU A 6 -49.62 -25.30 -23.37
C GLU A 6 -49.59 -24.45 -22.08
N ARG A 7 -48.97 -24.97 -21.02
CA ARG A 7 -48.50 -24.14 -19.91
C ARG A 7 -47.03 -24.44 -19.63
N GLY A 8 -46.20 -23.68 -20.36
CA GLY A 8 -45.12 -22.83 -19.84
C GLY A 8 -44.32 -23.33 -18.63
N ARG A 9 -43.13 -23.85 -18.94
CA ARG A 9 -42.00 -23.98 -18.01
C ARG A 9 -41.48 -22.57 -17.67
N SER A 10 -41.66 -22.13 -16.43
CA SER A 10 -41.06 -20.89 -15.92
C SER A 10 -39.63 -21.16 -15.44
N SER A 11 -38.67 -20.80 -16.29
CA SER A 11 -37.25 -20.69 -15.98
C SER A 11 -37.01 -19.45 -15.10
N THR A 12 -36.51 -19.66 -13.89
CA THR A 12 -35.93 -18.59 -13.05
C THR A 12 -34.51 -18.27 -13.55
N PRO A 13 -34.12 -17.00 -13.73
CA PRO A 13 -32.76 -16.67 -14.07
C PRO A 13 -31.90 -16.64 -12.80
N SER A 14 -30.92 -17.56 -12.73
CA SER A 14 -29.89 -17.55 -11.70
C SER A 14 -28.93 -16.37 -11.94
N LEU A 15 -29.04 -15.32 -11.11
CA LEU A 15 -28.03 -14.26 -11.05
C LEU A 15 -26.86 -14.73 -10.18
N GLN A 16 -26.00 -15.59 -10.74
CA GLN A 16 -24.65 -15.84 -10.25
C GLN A 16 -23.69 -14.88 -10.95
N GLY A 17 -23.78 -13.60 -10.63
CA GLY A 17 -22.77 -12.61 -10.98
C GLY A 17 -21.61 -12.70 -9.98
N ARG A 18 -20.57 -13.46 -10.28
CA ARG A 18 -19.29 -13.35 -9.57
C ARG A 18 -18.67 -12.01 -9.96
N CYS A 19 -18.61 -11.07 -9.03
CA CYS A 19 -17.71 -9.93 -9.15
C CYS A 19 -16.28 -10.45 -8.98
N GLU A 20 -15.64 -10.81 -10.10
CA GLU A 20 -14.19 -11.01 -10.13
C GLU A 20 -13.51 -9.64 -10.00
N LEU A 21 -12.96 -9.35 -8.83
CA LEU A 21 -12.02 -8.25 -8.67
C LEU A 21 -10.74 -8.62 -9.45
N PRO A 22 -10.27 -7.79 -10.39
CA PRO A 22 -9.04 -8.07 -11.10
C PRO A 22 -7.88 -7.92 -10.12
N LEU A 23 -7.33 -9.06 -9.68
CA LEU A 23 -6.02 -9.11 -9.05
C LEU A 23 -5.01 -8.60 -10.08
N LEU A 24 -4.57 -7.36 -9.93
CA LEU A 24 -3.47 -6.79 -10.70
C LEU A 24 -2.22 -7.64 -10.48
N ARG A 25 -2.04 -8.60 -11.38
CA ARG A 25 -0.91 -9.50 -11.45
C ARG A 25 0.13 -8.83 -12.34
N TRP A 26 1.28 -8.52 -11.75
CA TRP A 26 2.40 -7.90 -12.47
C TRP A 26 2.74 -8.69 -13.77
N PRO A 27 2.87 -8.03 -14.94
CA PRO A 27 3.29 -8.69 -16.17
C PRO A 27 4.67 -9.33 -16.01
N ARG A 28 4.85 -10.57 -16.45
CA ARG A 28 6.19 -11.16 -16.56
C ARG A 28 6.95 -10.45 -17.68
N GLU A 29 7.90 -9.60 -17.32
CA GLU A 29 8.85 -9.06 -18.29
C GLU A 29 9.90 -10.10 -18.68
N LYS A 30 10.26 -10.08 -19.95
CA LYS A 30 11.25 -10.93 -20.58
C LYS A 30 12.64 -10.40 -20.23
N LYS A 31 13.59 -11.31 -20.04
CA LYS A 31 14.99 -11.01 -19.71
C LYS A 31 15.62 -10.15 -20.82
N GLU A 32 15.98 -8.92 -20.48
CA GLU A 32 17.07 -8.21 -21.15
C GLU A 32 18.18 -7.95 -20.13
N SER A 33 19.35 -8.46 -20.47
CA SER A 33 20.58 -8.41 -19.70
C SER A 33 21.18 -7.01 -19.79
N SER A 34 21.25 -6.30 -18.66
CA SER A 34 22.11 -5.13 -18.53
C SER A 34 23.11 -5.36 -17.41
N GLN A 35 24.39 -5.35 -17.77
CA GLN A 35 25.52 -5.45 -16.86
C GLN A 35 25.67 -4.12 -16.13
N TYR A 36 25.51 -4.12 -14.81
CA TYR A 36 25.85 -2.98 -13.96
C TYR A 36 26.94 -3.40 -12.97
N THR A 37 28.10 -2.77 -13.07
CA THR A 37 29.28 -2.98 -12.23
C THR A 37 29.04 -2.37 -10.85
N GLN A 38 29.23 -3.19 -9.80
CA GLN A 38 29.20 -2.75 -8.41
C GLN A 38 30.56 -2.19 -8.00
N ASP A 39 30.58 -0.96 -7.49
CA ASP A 39 31.65 -0.46 -6.65
C ASP A 39 31.14 -0.36 -5.20
N GLN A 40 31.75 -1.12 -4.31
CA GLN A 40 31.34 -1.24 -2.92
C GLN A 40 32.21 -0.33 -2.05
N THR A 41 31.63 0.73 -1.50
CA THR A 41 32.18 1.37 -0.31
C THR A 41 31.14 1.35 0.81
N THR A 42 31.49 0.69 1.90
CA THR A 42 30.65 0.45 3.07
C THR A 42 30.68 1.67 4.00
N GLN A 43 29.52 2.30 4.21
CA GLN A 43 29.28 3.09 5.41
C GLN A 43 27.85 2.85 5.91
N ALA A 44 27.77 2.15 7.04
CA ALA A 44 26.52 1.79 7.67
C ALA A 44 25.95 2.98 8.47
N SER A 45 25.15 3.85 7.84
CA SER A 45 24.29 4.77 8.57
C SER A 45 23.07 4.01 9.14
N SER A 46 22.94 3.95 10.46
CA SER A 46 21.83 3.27 11.14
C SER A 46 20.54 4.05 10.94
N TYR A 47 19.64 3.56 10.08
CA TYR A 47 18.26 4.06 10.03
C TYR A 47 17.52 3.54 11.27
N GLU A 48 17.67 4.27 12.37
CA GLU A 48 16.96 4.01 13.61
C GLU A 48 15.47 4.35 13.40
N CYS A 49 14.60 3.36 13.58
CA CYS A 49 13.14 3.50 13.43
C CYS A 49 12.59 4.39 14.54
N LYS A 50 12.72 5.71 14.37
CA LYS A 50 12.15 6.70 15.29
C LYS A 50 10.70 6.94 14.87
N SER A 51 9.78 6.26 15.55
CA SER A 51 8.35 6.55 15.48
C SER A 51 8.09 8.00 15.88
N LYS A 52 8.01 8.93 14.92
CA LYS A 52 7.51 10.28 15.19
C LYS A 52 5.99 10.23 15.09
N ALA A 53 5.31 10.48 16.21
CA ALA A 53 3.90 10.83 16.21
C ALA A 53 3.67 12.08 15.33
N PRO A 54 2.51 12.23 14.66
CA PRO A 54 2.24 13.39 13.83
C PRO A 54 2.29 14.67 14.67
N ARG A 55 3.15 15.62 14.30
CA ARG A 55 3.19 16.94 14.91
C ARG A 55 1.97 17.71 14.46
N VAL A 56 1.08 18.05 15.39
CA VAL A 56 0.08 19.10 15.21
C VAL A 56 0.85 20.40 15.00
N ILE A 57 0.85 20.93 13.78
CA ILE A 57 1.44 22.23 13.49
C ILE A 57 0.43 23.30 13.93
N ALA A 58 0.73 23.95 15.06
CA ALA A 58 0.07 25.20 15.42
C ALA A 58 0.51 26.30 14.45
N MET A 59 -0.44 26.98 13.81
CA MET A 59 -0.17 28.13 12.95
C MET A 59 0.23 29.35 13.80
N PRO A 60 1.33 30.06 13.51
CA PRO A 60 1.53 31.39 14.06
C PRO A 60 0.92 32.45 13.14
N SER A 61 0.17 33.37 13.77
CA SER A 61 -0.28 34.64 13.22
C SER A 61 0.88 35.45 12.64
N PHE A 62 0.78 35.85 11.38
CA PHE A 62 1.72 36.77 10.74
C PHE A 62 1.33 38.22 11.01
N LEU A 63 2.22 38.96 11.70
CA LEU A 63 2.29 40.42 11.69
C LEU A 63 3.70 40.81 11.20
N THR A 64 3.72 41.43 10.02
CA THR A 64 4.61 42.49 9.50
C THR A 64 6.11 42.58 9.89
N GLN A 65 6.92 42.66 8.80
CA GLN A 65 7.90 43.70 8.46
C GLN A 65 9.44 43.48 8.57
N HIS A 66 10.07 43.79 7.43
CA HIS A 66 11.35 44.50 7.16
C HIS A 66 12.75 43.83 7.22
N SER A 67 13.35 43.83 6.01
CA SER A 67 14.71 44.26 5.59
C SER A 67 16.01 43.59 6.05
N SER A 68 16.80 43.29 5.00
CA SER A 68 18.27 43.41 4.83
C SER A 68 19.22 42.43 5.53
N GLY A 69 19.87 41.59 4.69
CA GLY A 69 21.34 41.48 4.68
C GLY A 69 22.02 40.17 5.13
N LEU A 70 22.60 39.46 4.13
CA LEU A 70 23.78 38.54 4.17
C LEU A 70 23.62 37.15 4.83
N PRO A 71 24.53 36.16 4.56
CA PRO A 71 25.50 35.98 3.47
C PRO A 71 25.31 34.66 2.68
N ALA A 72 26.02 34.54 1.55
CA ALA A 72 26.16 33.30 0.80
C ALA A 72 26.89 32.23 1.64
N TYR A 73 26.19 31.15 2.00
CA TYR A 73 26.79 29.93 2.50
C TYR A 73 26.77 28.88 1.39
N ALA A 74 27.96 28.49 0.93
CA ALA A 74 28.16 27.28 0.16
C ALA A 74 27.94 26.11 1.12
N GLY A 75 26.73 25.57 1.13
CA GLY A 75 26.40 24.32 1.82
C GLY A 75 26.64 23.16 0.87
N ASP A 76 27.55 22.28 1.27
CA ASP A 76 27.72 20.95 0.72
C ASP A 76 26.40 20.17 0.94
N GLU A 77 25.51 20.20 -0.06
CA GLU A 77 24.23 19.52 -0.03
C GLU A 77 24.48 18.03 -0.20
N HIS A 78 24.70 17.35 0.91
CA HIS A 78 24.66 15.90 0.98
C HIS A 78 23.21 15.46 0.68
N GLU A 79 22.91 15.29 -0.60
CA GLU A 79 21.61 14.97 -1.17
C GLU A 79 21.13 13.62 -0.64
N VAL A 80 20.48 13.63 0.52
CA VAL A 80 19.70 12.49 1.00
C VAL A 80 18.56 12.32 0.01
N SER A 81 18.69 11.32 -0.87
CA SER A 81 17.65 10.92 -1.82
C SER A 81 16.28 10.94 -1.13
N GLY A 82 15.46 11.96 -1.43
CA GLY A 82 14.16 12.17 -0.78
C GLY A 82 13.27 10.92 -0.89
N GLY A 83 13.45 10.12 -1.95
CA GLY A 83 12.76 8.86 -2.17
C GLY A 83 12.98 7.81 -1.08
N ALA A 84 14.21 7.64 -0.59
CA ALA A 84 14.49 6.64 0.46
C ALA A 84 13.84 7.01 1.81
N SER A 85 13.85 8.30 2.14
CA SER A 85 13.18 8.86 3.32
C SER A 85 11.64 8.70 3.23
N LEU A 86 11.07 9.00 2.06
CA LEU A 86 9.64 8.81 1.78
C LEU A 86 9.20 7.34 1.91
N CYS A 87 9.93 6.42 1.27
CA CYS A 87 9.62 4.99 1.33
C CYS A 87 9.63 4.45 2.77
N SER A 88 10.62 4.87 3.55
CA SER A 88 10.82 4.40 4.92
C SER A 88 9.68 4.84 5.85
N SER A 89 9.02 5.96 5.53
CA SER A 89 7.94 6.54 6.33
C SER A 89 6.54 6.16 5.81
N CYS A 90 6.42 5.75 4.54
CA CYS A 90 5.13 5.52 3.87
C CYS A 90 4.47 4.17 4.21
N GLY A 91 5.20 3.07 4.05
CA GLY A 91 4.71 1.73 4.43
C GLY A 91 3.54 1.13 3.61
N LEU A 92 2.91 1.85 2.66
CA LEU A 92 1.74 1.37 1.90
C LEU A 92 2.00 0.10 1.06
N CYS A 93 3.24 -0.10 0.61
CA CYS A 93 3.66 -1.35 -0.04
C CYS A 93 3.80 -2.50 0.97
N CYS A 94 4.30 -2.19 2.17
CA CYS A 94 4.66 -3.16 3.21
C CYS A 94 3.48 -3.60 4.10
N ASN A 95 2.42 -2.80 4.17
CA ASN A 95 1.20 -3.14 4.89
C ASN A 95 0.14 -3.83 3.99
N GLY A 96 0.43 -3.96 2.69
CA GLY A 96 -0.42 -4.64 1.73
C GLY A 96 -1.57 -3.82 1.16
N VAL A 97 -1.51 -2.49 1.26
CA VAL A 97 -2.51 -1.59 0.67
C VAL A 97 -2.36 -1.47 -0.84
N LEU A 98 -1.11 -1.42 -1.34
CA LEU A 98 -0.88 -1.33 -2.80
C LEU A 98 -0.97 -2.67 -3.53
N PHE A 99 -0.41 -3.73 -2.94
CA PHE A 99 -0.37 -5.08 -3.50
C PHE A 99 -0.21 -6.12 -2.40
N ASP A 100 -0.43 -7.39 -2.70
CA ASP A 100 -0.53 -8.44 -1.68
C ASP A 100 0.54 -9.52 -1.72
N THR A 101 1.28 -9.65 -2.82
CA THR A 101 2.20 -10.76 -3.05
C THR A 101 3.45 -10.26 -3.73
N VAL A 102 4.61 -10.57 -3.17
CA VAL A 102 5.91 -10.22 -3.74
C VAL A 102 6.67 -11.49 -4.05
N HIS A 103 7.00 -11.73 -5.32
CA HIS A 103 7.84 -12.86 -5.70
C HIS A 103 9.31 -12.49 -5.54
N LEU A 104 10.08 -13.39 -4.94
CA LEU A 104 11.51 -13.26 -4.89
C LEU A 104 12.11 -13.39 -6.29
N GLN A 105 13.18 -12.64 -6.54
CA GLN A 105 13.97 -12.74 -7.76
C GLN A 105 15.11 -13.74 -7.59
N SER A 106 15.78 -14.10 -8.68
CA SER A 106 16.91 -15.02 -8.64
C SER A 106 18.12 -14.49 -7.85
N SER A 107 18.19 -13.18 -7.65
CA SER A 107 19.23 -12.53 -6.83
C SER A 107 18.92 -12.59 -5.33
N ASP A 108 17.68 -12.88 -4.96
CA ASP A 108 17.27 -13.00 -3.56
C ASP A 108 17.65 -14.37 -3.00
N SER A 109 18.12 -14.41 -1.75
CA SER A 109 18.34 -15.65 -1.00
C SER A 109 17.16 -15.92 -0.07
N PRO A 110 16.26 -16.88 -0.37
CA PRO A 110 15.14 -17.22 0.51
C PRO A 110 15.59 -17.62 1.91
N GLN A 111 16.73 -18.29 2.03
CA GLN A 111 17.32 -18.75 3.29
C GLN A 111 17.75 -17.56 4.16
N GLU A 112 18.46 -16.59 3.60
CA GLU A 112 18.89 -15.39 4.33
C GLU A 112 17.69 -14.54 4.76
N LEU A 113 16.70 -14.36 3.88
CA LEU A 113 15.49 -13.61 4.21
C LEU A 113 14.71 -14.27 5.36
N LYS A 114 14.62 -15.60 5.37
CA LYS A 114 14.02 -16.35 6.50
C LYS A 114 14.82 -16.15 7.80
N ALA A 115 16.16 -16.17 7.74
CA ALA A 115 17.01 -15.91 8.90
C ALA A 115 16.82 -14.50 9.47
N LEU A 116 16.46 -13.53 8.62
CA LEU A 116 16.07 -12.17 9.02
C LEU A 116 14.61 -12.05 9.52
N GLY A 117 13.87 -13.15 9.61
CA GLY A 117 12.50 -13.19 10.12
C GLY A 117 11.41 -12.97 9.05
N MET A 118 11.73 -13.04 7.76
CA MET A 118 10.71 -13.01 6.71
C MET A 118 9.95 -14.34 6.60
N HIS A 119 8.64 -14.26 6.46
CA HIS A 119 7.79 -15.43 6.19
C HIS A 119 7.76 -15.74 4.68
N VAL A 120 8.83 -16.34 4.18
CA VAL A 120 8.94 -16.75 2.76
C VAL A 120 8.25 -18.09 2.53
N LYS A 121 7.37 -18.11 1.52
CA LYS A 121 6.60 -19.26 1.05
C LYS A 121 7.14 -19.75 -0.29
N HIS A 122 6.94 -21.04 -0.55
CA HIS A 122 7.31 -21.68 -1.81
C HIS A 122 6.06 -22.20 -2.52
N LYS A 123 5.92 -21.92 -3.82
CA LYS A 123 4.87 -22.50 -4.66
C LYS A 123 5.41 -22.89 -6.04
N LYS A 124 5.39 -24.19 -6.33
CA LYS A 124 5.88 -24.80 -7.58
C LYS A 124 7.35 -24.48 -7.88
N LYS A 125 7.62 -23.35 -8.53
CA LYS A 125 8.96 -22.98 -9.04
C LYS A 125 9.38 -21.57 -8.61
N TYR A 126 8.68 -20.98 -7.65
CA TYR A 126 8.98 -19.63 -7.20
C TYR A 126 8.75 -19.48 -5.71
N ASP A 127 9.62 -18.69 -5.09
CA ASP A 127 9.48 -18.23 -3.72
C ASP A 127 8.83 -16.85 -3.70
N PHE A 128 8.03 -16.59 -2.68
CA PHE A 128 7.29 -15.35 -2.51
C PHE A 128 6.98 -15.10 -1.05
N PHE A 129 6.55 -13.90 -0.72
CA PHE A 129 5.94 -13.60 0.57
C PHE A 129 4.70 -12.74 0.36
N ASP A 130 3.78 -12.82 1.31
CA ASP A 130 2.54 -12.05 1.26
C ASP A 130 2.68 -10.77 2.09
N GLN A 131 1.88 -9.78 1.73
CA GLN A 131 1.63 -8.60 2.53
C GLN A 131 0.41 -8.83 3.45
N PRO A 132 0.38 -8.28 4.68
CA PRO A 132 1.40 -7.42 5.28
C PRO A 132 2.73 -8.16 5.53
N CYS A 133 3.84 -7.51 5.17
CA CYS A 133 5.18 -8.08 5.28
C CYS A 133 5.52 -8.35 6.75
N SER A 134 6.06 -9.53 7.06
CA SER A 134 6.43 -9.86 8.46
C SER A 134 7.58 -9.02 9.00
N SER A 135 8.37 -8.38 8.12
CA SER A 135 9.39 -7.40 8.50
C SER A 135 8.85 -5.98 8.64
N PHE A 136 7.57 -5.73 8.37
CA PHE A 136 6.95 -4.43 8.62
C PHE A 136 6.53 -4.33 10.08
N LYS A 137 7.28 -3.57 10.88
CA LYS A 137 7.11 -3.43 12.32
C LYS A 137 7.09 -1.95 12.68
N ALA A 138 6.17 -1.52 13.54
CA ALA A 138 6.07 -0.13 14.00
C ALA A 138 6.15 0.91 12.86
N GLN A 139 5.47 0.63 11.73
CA GLN A 139 5.43 1.47 10.52
C GLN A 139 6.75 1.57 9.74
N CYS A 140 7.75 0.74 10.03
CA CYS A 140 9.02 0.70 9.30
C CYS A 140 9.41 -0.72 8.89
N CYS A 141 10.28 -0.85 7.90
CA CYS A 141 10.86 -2.14 7.51
C CYS A 141 12.04 -2.47 8.41
N SER A 142 11.97 -3.56 9.18
CA SER A 142 13.04 -3.97 10.10
C SER A 142 14.30 -4.50 9.39
N ILE A 143 14.24 -4.72 8.07
CA ILE A 143 15.34 -5.22 7.24
C ILE A 143 15.63 -4.29 6.06
N TYR A 144 15.36 -2.98 6.21
CA TYR A 144 15.33 -2.04 5.08
C TYR A 144 16.56 -2.10 4.16
N LYS A 145 17.76 -2.32 4.72
CA LYS A 145 19.02 -2.46 3.97
C LYS A 145 19.15 -3.80 3.24
N GLN A 146 18.58 -4.86 3.80
CA GLN A 146 18.59 -6.22 3.28
C GLN A 146 17.29 -6.55 2.52
N ARG A 147 16.52 -5.54 2.11
CA ARG A 147 15.28 -5.74 1.35
C ARG A 147 15.51 -6.66 0.15
N PRO A 148 14.55 -7.54 -0.18
CA PRO A 148 14.62 -8.30 -1.42
C PRO A 148 14.59 -7.37 -2.64
N GLU A 149 15.08 -7.84 -3.78
CA GLU A 149 15.29 -7.06 -5.01
C GLU A 149 14.02 -6.28 -5.41
N ARG A 150 12.86 -6.95 -5.45
CA ARG A 150 11.60 -6.28 -5.78
C ARG A 150 11.24 -5.15 -4.83
N CYS A 151 11.54 -5.28 -3.54
CA CYS A 151 11.27 -4.22 -2.58
C CYS A 151 12.22 -3.03 -2.73
N ARG A 152 13.40 -3.21 -3.36
CA ARG A 152 14.33 -2.12 -3.68
C ARG A 152 13.95 -1.41 -4.96
N LEU A 153 13.58 -2.18 -5.99
CA LEU A 153 13.28 -1.67 -7.33
C LEU A 153 11.88 -1.08 -7.47
N PHE A 154 10.95 -1.42 -6.58
CA PHE A 154 9.59 -0.92 -6.69
C PHE A 154 9.52 0.60 -6.45
N GLU A 155 9.01 1.31 -7.46
CA GLU A 155 8.71 2.74 -7.40
C GLU A 155 7.21 2.96 -7.58
N CYS A 156 6.54 3.50 -6.56
CA CYS A 156 5.18 4.00 -6.72
C CYS A 156 5.19 5.33 -7.50
N GLN A 157 4.02 5.74 -7.99
CA GLN A 157 3.90 6.95 -8.80
C GLN A 157 4.45 8.21 -8.10
N GLN A 158 4.31 8.33 -6.78
CA GLN A 158 4.91 9.44 -6.02
C GLN A 158 6.44 9.49 -6.10
N LEU A 159 7.10 8.33 -6.06
CA LEU A 159 8.56 8.26 -6.21
C LEU A 159 8.99 8.60 -7.63
N LYS A 160 8.24 8.13 -8.62
CA LYS A 160 8.51 8.48 -10.03
C LYS A 160 8.35 9.97 -10.30
N ARG A 161 7.24 10.57 -9.83
CA ARG A 161 7.00 12.01 -9.93
C ARG A 161 8.10 12.82 -9.25
N LEU A 162 8.57 12.38 -8.08
CA LEU A 162 9.66 13.04 -7.37
C LEU A 162 10.97 12.95 -8.16
N ALA A 163 11.31 11.75 -8.66
CA ALA A 163 12.52 11.54 -9.46
C ALA A 163 12.49 12.33 -10.78
N ALA A 164 11.30 12.55 -11.35
CA ALA A 164 11.10 13.37 -12.55
C ALA A 164 11.01 14.89 -12.26
N GLY A 165 11.05 15.32 -10.99
CA GLY A 165 10.87 16.73 -10.61
C GLY A 165 9.44 17.26 -10.79
N GLU A 166 8.45 16.38 -10.99
CA GLU A 166 7.04 16.73 -11.17
C GLU A 166 6.32 17.06 -9.84
N THR A 167 6.92 16.65 -8.72
CA THR A 167 6.43 16.95 -7.36
C THR A 167 7.59 17.21 -6.40
N THR A 168 7.29 17.79 -5.24
CA THR A 168 8.27 17.98 -4.16
C THR A 168 8.10 16.91 -3.08
N VAL A 169 9.07 16.79 -2.18
CA VAL A 169 9.00 15.85 -1.05
C VAL A 169 7.79 16.17 -0.15
N GLU A 170 7.51 17.44 0.08
CA GLU A 170 6.40 17.92 0.93
C GLU A 170 5.06 17.51 0.33
N LYS A 171 4.85 17.77 -0.97
CA LYS A 171 3.64 17.34 -1.68
C LYS A 171 3.49 15.83 -1.72
N ALA A 172 4.59 15.10 -1.85
CA ALA A 172 4.57 13.65 -1.80
C ALA A 172 4.15 13.13 -0.41
N LEU A 173 4.62 13.76 0.66
CA LEU A 173 4.21 13.47 2.04
C LEU A 173 2.73 13.73 2.27
N GLU A 174 2.19 14.85 1.77
CA GLU A 174 0.75 15.17 1.87
C GLU A 174 -0.12 14.04 1.29
N MET A 175 0.24 13.53 0.10
CA MET A 175 -0.51 12.42 -0.51
C MET A 175 -0.37 11.12 0.29
N ILE A 176 0.79 10.87 0.90
CA ILE A 176 1.02 9.71 1.77
C ILE A 176 0.15 9.80 3.02
N GLU A 177 0.12 10.97 3.67
CA GLU A 177 -0.71 11.21 4.85
C GLU A 177 -2.20 11.04 4.54
N GLU A 178 -2.65 11.53 3.39
CA GLU A 178 -4.03 11.33 2.95
C GLU A 178 -4.34 9.84 2.73
N ALA A 179 -3.47 9.08 2.06
CA ALA A 179 -3.64 7.64 1.89
C ALA A 179 -3.71 6.91 3.25
N ILE A 180 -2.82 7.24 4.18
CA ILE A 180 -2.81 6.67 5.53
C ILE A 180 -4.12 6.99 6.26
N SER A 181 -4.61 8.22 6.18
CA SER A 181 -5.88 8.63 6.79
C SER A 181 -7.06 7.81 6.28
N LYS A 182 -7.16 7.61 4.95
CA LYS A 182 -8.18 6.75 4.34
C LYS A 182 -8.08 5.29 4.84
N VAL A 183 -6.87 4.75 4.94
CA VAL A 183 -6.63 3.40 5.49
C VAL A 183 -7.06 3.30 6.95
N VAL A 184 -6.73 4.29 7.79
CA VAL A 184 -7.12 4.34 9.21
C VAL A 184 -8.64 4.39 9.34
N ASN A 185 -9.33 5.16 8.50
CA ASN A 185 -10.80 5.20 8.48
C ASN A 185 -11.40 3.80 8.19
N ILE A 186 -10.91 3.11 7.15
CA ILE A 186 -11.35 1.76 6.82
C ILE A 186 -11.06 0.79 7.98
N GLN A 187 -9.88 0.87 8.62
CA GLN A 187 -9.55 0.04 9.77
C GLN A 187 -10.52 0.25 10.95
N ARG A 188 -10.96 1.49 11.19
CA ARG A 188 -12.00 1.80 12.19
C ARG A 188 -13.33 1.14 11.84
N LEU A 189 -13.78 1.22 10.59
CA LEU A 189 -15.03 0.61 10.12
C LEU A 189 -14.98 -0.94 10.18
N LEU A 190 -13.81 -1.52 9.88
CA LEU A 190 -13.55 -2.96 10.03
C LEU A 190 -13.54 -3.39 11.50
N HIS A 191 -12.98 -2.56 12.39
CA HIS A 191 -12.98 -2.80 13.83
C HIS A 191 -14.40 -2.82 14.39
N TYR A 192 -15.24 -1.86 13.99
CA TYR A 192 -16.66 -1.82 14.36
C TYR A 192 -17.43 -3.09 13.93
N SER A 193 -17.06 -3.67 12.79
CA SER A 193 -17.62 -4.95 12.30
C SER A 193 -17.03 -6.19 12.98
N GLY A 194 -16.06 -6.04 13.89
CA GLY A 194 -15.33 -7.15 14.50
C GLY A 194 -14.40 -7.91 13.54
N LYS A 195 -14.06 -7.32 12.39
CA LYS A 195 -13.27 -7.98 11.32
C LYS A 195 -11.85 -7.46 11.16
N LEU A 196 -11.44 -6.45 11.93
CA LEU A 196 -10.07 -5.94 11.88
C LEU A 196 -9.08 -7.05 12.27
N ASN A 197 -8.16 -7.36 11.35
CA ASN A 197 -7.09 -8.32 11.55
C ASN A 197 -5.78 -7.78 10.97
N PRO A 198 -4.87 -7.26 11.81
CA PRO A 198 -3.59 -6.69 11.37
C PRO A 198 -2.68 -7.67 10.60
N LYS A 199 -2.93 -8.98 10.69
CA LYS A 199 -2.16 -10.03 9.99
C LYS A 199 -2.70 -10.33 8.58
N LYS A 200 -3.74 -9.62 8.14
CA LYS A 200 -4.39 -9.81 6.84
C LYS A 200 -4.38 -8.51 6.05
N ARG A 201 -4.29 -8.62 4.72
CA ARG A 201 -4.38 -7.45 3.82
C ARG A 201 -5.74 -6.76 3.95
N LEU A 202 -5.78 -5.45 3.75
CA LEU A 202 -6.99 -4.63 3.91
C LEU A 202 -8.14 -5.10 3.01
N SER A 203 -7.84 -5.40 1.74
CA SER A 203 -8.82 -5.90 0.77
C SER A 203 -9.48 -7.21 1.21
N GLN A 204 -8.71 -8.15 1.75
CA GLN A 204 -9.24 -9.43 2.25
C GLN A 204 -10.19 -9.23 3.44
N GLN A 205 -9.91 -8.27 4.31
CA GLN A 205 -10.78 -7.96 5.44
C GLN A 205 -12.09 -7.33 4.95
N TYR A 206 -12.01 -6.42 3.98
CA TYR A 206 -13.15 -5.84 3.30
C TYR A 206 -14.02 -6.91 2.62
N GLU A 207 -13.43 -7.77 1.78
CA GLU A 207 -14.11 -8.86 1.08
C GLU A 207 -14.91 -9.75 2.04
N LYS A 208 -14.35 -10.06 3.20
CA LYS A 208 -15.05 -10.84 4.24
C LYS A 208 -16.28 -10.13 4.78
N VAL A 209 -16.18 -8.82 5.07
CA VAL A 209 -17.35 -8.06 5.55
C VAL A 209 -18.45 -8.05 4.50
N ILE A 210 -18.11 -7.84 3.22
CA ILE A 210 -19.10 -7.77 2.15
C ILE A 210 -19.74 -9.13 1.87
N ALA A 211 -18.97 -10.22 1.93
CA ALA A 211 -19.47 -11.57 1.69
C ALA A 211 -20.39 -12.11 2.81
N GLU A 212 -20.27 -11.56 4.04
CA GLU A 212 -21.11 -11.99 5.15
C GLU A 212 -22.54 -11.44 5.04
N PRO A 213 -23.59 -12.26 5.27
CA PRO A 213 -24.96 -11.78 5.29
C PRO A 213 -25.14 -10.62 6.28
N LEU A 214 -25.94 -9.62 5.90
CA LEU A 214 -26.34 -8.56 6.82
C LEU A 214 -27.25 -9.14 7.90
N ASN A 215 -26.85 -8.97 9.16
CA ASN A 215 -27.70 -9.29 10.30
C ASN A 215 -27.99 -8.01 11.11
N ASN A 216 -29.02 -7.28 10.67
CA ASN A 216 -29.43 -6.03 11.30
C ASN A 216 -30.13 -6.25 12.66
N PHE A 217 -30.60 -7.47 12.94
CA PHE A 217 -31.27 -7.80 14.21
C PHE A 217 -30.32 -7.72 15.40
N SER A 218 -29.04 -8.06 15.19
CA SER A 218 -28.03 -8.06 16.25
C SER A 218 -27.26 -6.74 16.36
N ASN A 219 -27.28 -5.89 15.32
CA ASN A 219 -26.66 -4.58 15.35
C ASN A 219 -27.42 -3.61 14.41
N PRO A 220 -28.16 -2.63 14.94
CA PRO A 220 -28.97 -1.69 14.14
C PRO A 220 -28.12 -0.78 13.24
N HIS A 221 -26.83 -0.61 13.52
CA HIS A 221 -25.91 0.19 12.72
C HIS A 221 -25.09 -0.64 11.72
N ALA A 222 -25.31 -1.95 11.63
CA ALA A 222 -24.53 -2.83 10.74
C ALA A 222 -24.65 -2.43 9.26
N LEU A 223 -25.85 -2.05 8.82
CA LEU A 223 -26.09 -1.61 7.45
C LEU A 223 -25.36 -0.30 7.15
N GLU A 224 -25.48 0.69 8.03
CA GLU A 224 -24.83 1.99 7.89
C GLU A 224 -23.30 1.86 7.88
N ASN A 225 -22.74 1.13 8.84
CA ASN A 225 -21.29 0.90 8.88
C ASN A 225 -20.78 0.18 7.63
N ARG A 226 -21.56 -0.77 7.09
CA ARG A 226 -21.19 -1.46 5.84
C ARG A 226 -21.26 -0.51 4.64
N ALA A 227 -22.27 0.35 4.55
CA ALA A 227 -22.36 1.36 3.49
C ALA A 227 -21.17 2.31 3.53
N GLN A 228 -20.81 2.82 4.72
CA GLN A 228 -19.63 3.66 4.92
C GLN A 228 -18.33 2.94 4.54
N LEU A 229 -18.21 1.64 4.88
CA LEU A 229 -17.04 0.83 4.52
C LEU A 229 -16.88 0.69 3.01
N VAL A 230 -17.98 0.46 2.28
CA VAL A 230 -17.97 0.37 0.80
C VAL A 230 -17.48 1.69 0.20
N LEU A 231 -18.08 2.82 0.60
CA LEU A 231 -17.70 4.13 0.09
C LEU A 231 -16.23 4.46 0.40
N ALA A 232 -15.80 4.27 1.64
CA ALA A 232 -14.42 4.51 2.05
C ALA A 232 -13.42 3.64 1.28
N PHE A 233 -13.77 2.38 1.00
CA PHE A 233 -12.91 1.48 0.24
C PHE A 233 -12.81 1.90 -1.24
N GLU A 234 -13.92 2.29 -1.86
CA GLU A 234 -13.95 2.81 -3.24
C GLU A 234 -13.15 4.12 -3.37
N GLU A 235 -13.30 5.04 -2.43
CA GLU A 235 -12.52 6.28 -2.38
C GLU A 235 -11.02 6.00 -2.24
N LEU A 236 -10.64 5.05 -1.38
CA LEU A 236 -9.25 4.62 -1.27
C LEU A 236 -8.75 4.06 -2.60
N GLN A 237 -9.48 3.16 -3.26
CA GLN A 237 -9.03 2.58 -4.53
C GLN A 237 -8.81 3.64 -5.60
N LYS A 238 -9.77 4.55 -5.80
CA LYS A 238 -9.65 5.67 -6.74
C LYS A 238 -8.45 6.55 -6.43
N PHE A 239 -8.21 6.84 -5.15
CA PHE A 239 -7.07 7.65 -4.73
C PHE A 239 -5.73 6.95 -4.99
N LEU A 240 -5.63 5.66 -4.67
CA LEU A 240 -4.42 4.87 -4.94
C LEU A 240 -4.14 4.75 -6.44
N ASP A 241 -5.17 4.58 -7.26
CA ASP A 241 -5.03 4.53 -8.73
C ASP A 241 -4.52 5.86 -9.30
N ALA A 242 -5.00 7.00 -8.78
CA ALA A 242 -4.62 8.32 -9.27
C ALA A 242 -3.24 8.81 -8.78
N GLN A 243 -2.82 8.37 -7.59
CA GLN A 243 -1.66 8.96 -6.91
C GLN A 243 -0.50 7.98 -6.65
N PHE A 244 -0.73 6.67 -6.64
CA PHE A 244 0.28 5.69 -6.20
C PHE A 244 0.55 4.57 -7.19
N ARG A 245 -0.46 4.09 -7.91
CA ARG A 245 -0.31 3.00 -8.87
C ARG A 245 0.12 3.57 -10.22
N LEU A 246 0.90 2.77 -10.93
CA LEU A 246 1.32 3.11 -12.27
C LEU A 246 0.14 2.81 -13.21
N SER A 247 -0.35 3.84 -13.88
CA SER A 247 -1.37 3.78 -14.93
C SER A 247 -0.81 3.17 -16.22
#